data_AF-A0A553HMZ2-F1
#
_entry.id   AF-A0A553HMZ2-F1
#
_cell.length_a   1.000
_cell.length_b   1.000
_cell.length_c   1.000
_cell.angle_alpha   90.00
_cell.angle_beta   90.00
_cell.angle_gamma   90.00
#
_symmetry.space_group_name_H-M   'P 1'
#
loop_
_entity.id
_entity.type
_entity.pdbx_description
1 polymer ?
#
loop_
_entity_poly.entity_id
_entity_poly.type
_entity_poly.pdbx_seq_one_letter_code
_entity_poly.pdbx_strand_id
1 'polypeptide(L)'
;MEGRSNKRQRTNTNQDFDARPPVHVDDSEEWIEFDEILNFFMSNDPGNFVPSDPGELRYNPNAVETEIDRFDIANTPPPKRCRCRSQSNSCRSCACSKAGISCNESCGCGDGCGNRITRMNMNDLFGRNADGTAHKLHPCFVTQLQKMPDETFERLTLDNLFRYLKRELRPGLAEFNEDIKNWQEMWDEFEAMSSDYTGDQLLLSSRKVELQRMLLRMGLLSSEDCDLYFFSFCRGGGGWGGLGAGRLGDLDIELEQLVLGGGRWEQVDSTWHCPICRECNDWRDWHCATCNKCTYGSSKSKDYAHNELTFEGRLIIGDTFLQQNRLASGLQSYLDDLSVWYAGVLLSLG
;
A
#
# COMPACT_ATOMS: atom_id res chain seq x y z
N MET A 1 58.24 3.38 -54.21
CA MET A 1 57.43 2.22 -53.79
C MET A 1 56.35 2.74 -52.84
N GLU A 2 55.29 3.35 -53.38
CA GLU A 2 53.96 2.71 -53.54
C GLU A 2 53.48 2.08 -52.22
N GLY A 3 52.51 2.59 -51.46
CA GLY A 3 51.30 3.34 -51.81
C GLY A 3 50.10 2.39 -51.85
N ARG A 4 49.45 2.10 -50.71
CA ARG A 4 48.12 1.46 -50.67
C ARG A 4 47.23 2.06 -49.58
N SER A 5 46.31 2.91 -50.02
CA SER A 5 45.18 3.46 -49.28
C SER A 5 43.96 2.57 -49.52
N ASN A 6 43.37 2.01 -48.46
CA ASN A 6 42.14 1.23 -48.54
C ASN A 6 40.92 2.15 -48.35
N LYS A 7 40.30 2.55 -49.46
CA LYS A 7 38.95 3.14 -49.48
C LYS A 7 37.91 2.03 -49.27
N ARG A 8 37.20 2.06 -48.13
CA ARG A 8 35.95 1.31 -47.93
C ARG A 8 34.80 2.09 -48.58
N GLN A 9 34.19 1.51 -49.60
CA GLN A 9 32.91 1.95 -50.15
C GLN A 9 31.79 1.56 -49.18
N ARG A 10 30.98 2.52 -48.75
CA ARG A 10 29.67 2.29 -48.14
C ARG A 10 28.63 2.32 -49.26
N THR A 11 28.02 1.19 -49.53
CA THR A 11 26.81 1.08 -50.37
C THR A 11 25.60 1.54 -49.55
N ASN A 12 24.89 2.52 -50.09
CA ASN A 12 23.70 3.13 -49.54
C ASN A 12 22.49 2.43 -50.16
N THR A 13 21.81 1.57 -49.41
CA THR A 13 20.54 0.96 -49.82
C THR A 13 19.40 1.79 -49.23
N ASN A 14 18.88 2.72 -50.02
CA ASN A 14 17.56 3.31 -49.82
C ASN A 14 16.52 2.24 -50.16
N GLN A 15 15.78 1.78 -49.16
CA GLN A 15 14.55 1.02 -49.36
C GLN A 15 13.38 2.00 -49.31
N ASP A 16 12.62 2.01 -50.41
CA ASP A 16 11.36 2.69 -50.58
C ASP A 16 10.34 2.20 -49.54
N PHE A 17 9.75 3.13 -48.78
CA PHE A 17 8.58 2.87 -47.95
C PHE A 17 7.33 3.15 -48.76
N ASP A 18 6.56 2.08 -49.01
CA ASP A 18 5.23 2.12 -49.61
C ASP A 18 4.28 3.02 -48.80
N ALA A 19 3.69 4.00 -49.49
CA ALA A 19 2.63 4.85 -48.97
C ALA A 19 1.36 4.02 -48.71
N ARG A 20 0.97 3.88 -47.43
CA ARG A 20 -0.37 3.41 -47.08
C ARG A 20 -1.40 4.52 -47.36
N PRO A 21 -2.58 4.20 -47.91
CA PRO A 21 -3.65 5.17 -48.06
C PRO A 21 -4.20 5.60 -46.69
N PRO A 22 -4.71 6.84 -46.56
CA PRO A 22 -5.27 7.34 -45.33
C PRO A 22 -6.52 6.54 -44.94
N VAL A 23 -6.56 6.10 -43.69
CA VAL A 23 -7.74 5.51 -43.06
C VAL A 23 -8.71 6.66 -42.77
N HIS A 24 -9.89 6.61 -43.37
CA HIS A 24 -11.00 7.48 -43.03
C HIS A 24 -11.54 7.02 -41.68
N VAL A 25 -11.32 7.82 -40.64
CA VAL A 25 -11.97 7.63 -39.34
C VAL A 25 -13.34 8.27 -39.46
N ASP A 26 -14.38 7.49 -39.15
CA ASP A 26 -15.77 7.92 -39.14
C ASP A 26 -16.07 8.39 -37.71
N ASP A 27 -16.06 9.71 -37.51
CA ASP A 27 -16.26 10.37 -36.20
C ASP A 27 -17.75 10.46 -35.84
N SER A 28 -18.48 9.35 -35.93
CA SER A 28 -19.83 9.24 -35.35
C SER A 28 -19.73 8.68 -33.93
N GLU A 29 -19.25 9.50 -33.00
CA GLU A 29 -19.40 9.23 -31.57
C GLU A 29 -20.88 9.36 -31.19
N GLU A 30 -21.58 8.22 -31.13
CA GLU A 30 -22.86 8.10 -30.44
C GLU A 30 -22.62 8.31 -28.94
N TRP A 31 -22.98 9.50 -28.45
CA TRP A 31 -23.04 9.78 -27.03
C TRP A 31 -24.19 8.98 -26.41
N ILE A 32 -23.86 7.88 -25.74
CA ILE A 32 -24.78 7.20 -24.84
C ILE A 32 -25.01 8.16 -23.66
N GLU A 33 -26.24 8.66 -23.53
CA GLU A 33 -26.61 9.56 -22.43
C GLU A 33 -26.37 8.85 -21.09
N PHE A 34 -25.67 9.53 -20.19
CA PHE A 34 -25.21 9.04 -18.89
C PHE A 34 -26.37 8.48 -18.02
N ASP A 35 -27.60 8.92 -18.29
CA ASP A 35 -28.82 8.49 -17.60
C ASP A 35 -29.27 7.07 -17.98
N GLU A 36 -28.88 6.52 -19.14
CA GLU A 36 -29.18 5.12 -19.49
C GLU A 36 -28.28 4.14 -18.74
N ILE A 37 -27.03 4.51 -18.48
CA ILE A 37 -26.08 3.69 -17.72
C ILE A 37 -26.47 3.62 -16.24
N LEU A 38 -26.91 4.75 -15.66
CA LEU A 38 -27.40 4.78 -14.29
C LEU A 38 -28.69 3.96 -14.10
N ASN A 39 -29.61 4.02 -15.06
CA ASN A 39 -30.82 3.19 -15.02
C ASN A 39 -30.53 1.69 -15.20
N PHE A 40 -29.48 1.31 -15.93
CA PHE A 40 -29.03 -0.08 -16.03
C PHE A 40 -28.45 -0.62 -14.71
N PHE A 41 -27.78 0.23 -13.92
CA PHE A 41 -27.25 -0.16 -12.61
C PHE A 41 -28.32 -0.18 -11.50
N MET A 42 -29.35 0.67 -11.59
CA MET A 42 -30.39 0.77 -10.55
C MET A 42 -31.58 -0.20 -10.75
N SER A 43 -31.68 -0.88 -11.89
CA SER A 43 -32.79 -1.79 -12.21
C SER A 43 -32.47 -3.28 -12.08
N ASN A 44 -31.20 -3.65 -11.88
CA ASN A 44 -30.78 -5.03 -11.63
C ASN A 44 -30.67 -5.27 -10.12
N ASP A 45 -31.81 -5.58 -9.49
CA ASP A 45 -31.90 -6.10 -8.11
C ASP A 45 -31.28 -7.51 -8.07
N PRO A 46 -30.03 -7.71 -7.60
CA PRO A 46 -29.46 -9.03 -7.44
C PRO A 46 -30.07 -9.60 -6.16
N GLY A 47 -31.14 -10.38 -6.35
CA GLY A 47 -31.91 -10.99 -5.29
C GLY A 47 -31.08 -11.43 -4.09
N ASN A 48 -31.33 -10.76 -2.96
CA ASN A 48 -31.45 -11.34 -1.62
C ASN A 48 -30.72 -12.68 -1.40
N PHE A 49 -29.39 -12.62 -1.30
CA PHE A 49 -28.63 -13.62 -0.57
C PHE A 49 -28.39 -13.09 0.85
N VAL A 50 -29.44 -13.09 1.66
CA VAL A 50 -29.27 -13.01 3.12
C VAL A 50 -28.78 -14.39 3.55
N PRO A 51 -27.53 -14.55 4.03
CA PRO A 51 -27.11 -15.81 4.60
C PRO A 51 -28.03 -16.08 5.79
N SER A 52 -28.88 -17.10 5.65
CA SER A 52 -29.71 -17.56 6.73
C SER A 52 -28.76 -18.15 7.77
N ASP A 53 -28.70 -17.50 8.92
CA ASP A 53 -27.96 -17.88 10.13
C ASP A 53 -26.46 -17.52 10.12
N PRO A 54 -26.06 -16.38 10.72
CA PRO A 54 -24.68 -16.16 11.12
C PRO A 54 -24.39 -17.13 12.26
N GLY A 55 -24.04 -18.37 11.90
CA GLY A 55 -23.76 -19.44 12.85
C GLY A 55 -22.95 -18.90 14.02
N GLU A 56 -23.51 -19.03 15.22
CA GLU A 56 -22.98 -18.50 16.46
C GLU A 56 -21.45 -18.60 16.47
N LEU A 57 -20.77 -17.44 16.47
CA LEU A 57 -19.34 -17.36 16.71
C LEU A 57 -19.08 -17.92 18.12
N ARG A 58 -18.83 -19.22 18.20
CA ARG A 58 -18.62 -19.95 19.45
C ARG A 58 -17.29 -19.50 20.04
N TYR A 59 -17.39 -19.04 21.29
CA TYR A 59 -16.25 -18.66 22.11
C TYR A 59 -15.29 -19.84 22.27
N ASN A 60 -14.00 -19.67 21.94
CA ASN A 60 -12.97 -20.62 22.30
C ASN A 60 -12.21 -20.13 23.54
N PRO A 61 -12.48 -20.68 24.74
CA PRO A 61 -11.84 -20.24 25.99
C PRO A 61 -10.34 -20.57 26.08
N ASN A 62 -9.81 -21.33 25.12
CA ASN A 62 -8.40 -21.70 25.02
C ASN A 62 -7.64 -20.89 23.96
N ALA A 63 -8.28 -19.90 23.31
CA ALA A 63 -7.57 -18.96 22.46
C ALA A 63 -6.59 -18.18 23.35
N VAL A 64 -5.29 -18.32 23.06
CA VAL A 64 -4.27 -17.46 23.66
C VAL A 64 -4.54 -16.05 23.10
N GLU A 65 -4.66 -15.05 23.98
CA GLU A 65 -4.66 -13.66 23.53
C GLU A 65 -3.32 -13.38 22.84
N THR A 66 -3.38 -13.31 21.51
CA THR A 66 -2.22 -13.01 20.65
C THR A 66 -2.25 -11.57 20.15
N GLU A 67 -3.15 -10.73 20.68
CA GLU A 67 -3.04 -9.28 20.55
C GLU A 67 -1.77 -8.85 21.29
N ILE A 68 -0.65 -8.90 20.58
CA ILE A 68 0.49 -8.06 20.92
C ILE A 68 -0.03 -6.64 20.70
N ASP A 69 0.09 -5.80 21.73
CA ASP A 69 -0.28 -4.40 21.65
C ASP A 69 0.34 -3.80 20.38
N ARG A 70 -0.49 -3.21 19.52
CA ARG A 70 -0.08 -2.68 18.20
C ARG A 70 1.10 -1.71 18.35
N PHE A 71 1.21 -1.06 19.51
CA PHE A 71 2.33 -0.20 19.89
C PHE A 71 3.68 -0.92 19.98
N ASP A 72 3.73 -2.21 20.32
CA ASP A 72 5.01 -2.88 20.61
C ASP A 72 5.83 -3.19 19.36
N ILE A 73 5.18 -3.48 18.22
CA ILE A 73 5.90 -3.84 16.98
C ILE A 73 6.53 -2.60 16.33
N ALA A 74 5.82 -1.47 16.31
CA ALA A 74 6.34 -0.22 15.76
C ALA A 74 7.51 0.33 16.61
N ASN A 75 7.38 0.25 17.94
CA ASN A 75 8.32 0.84 18.90
C ASN A 75 9.47 -0.07 19.34
N THR A 76 9.53 -1.32 18.89
CA THR A 76 10.70 -2.16 19.18
C THR A 76 11.92 -1.52 18.52
N PRO A 77 12.94 -1.11 19.30
CA PRO A 77 14.11 -0.45 18.73
C PRO A 77 14.78 -1.40 17.74
N PRO A 78 15.27 -0.88 16.59
CA PRO A 78 15.86 -1.70 15.57
C PRO A 78 17.02 -2.51 16.16
N PRO A 79 17.10 -3.82 15.87
CA PRO A 79 18.14 -4.66 16.41
C PRO A 79 19.50 -4.18 15.92
N LYS A 80 20.42 -3.87 16.84
CA LYS A 80 21.77 -3.39 16.51
C LYS A 80 22.55 -4.35 15.59
N ARG A 81 22.30 -5.66 15.72
CA ARG A 81 22.90 -6.70 14.88
C ARG A 81 22.10 -8.01 14.92
N CYS A 82 22.16 -8.77 13.84
CA CYS A 82 21.72 -10.16 13.86
C CYS A 82 22.84 -11.11 14.33
N ARG A 83 22.46 -12.25 14.91
CA ARG A 83 23.38 -13.32 15.36
C ARG A 83 23.46 -14.49 14.38
N CYS A 84 22.99 -14.30 13.15
CA CYS A 84 23.07 -15.33 12.13
C CYS A 84 24.53 -15.68 11.84
N ARG A 85 24.82 -16.96 11.62
CA ARG A 85 26.09 -17.39 11.04
C ARG A 85 25.96 -17.30 9.51
N SER A 86 27.07 -17.29 8.78
CA SER A 86 27.22 -17.02 7.33
C SER A 86 26.46 -17.94 6.35
N GLN A 87 25.36 -18.55 6.76
CA GLN A 87 24.47 -19.33 5.92
C GLN A 87 23.39 -18.43 5.30
N SER A 88 23.30 -18.48 3.98
CA SER A 88 22.44 -17.66 3.10
C SER A 88 20.94 -17.73 3.37
N ASN A 89 20.43 -18.71 4.11
CA ASN A 89 18.99 -18.80 4.39
C ASN A 89 18.62 -18.31 5.80
N SER A 90 19.58 -18.28 6.73
CA SER A 90 19.31 -17.89 8.14
C SER A 90 18.92 -16.42 8.30
N CYS A 91 19.34 -15.57 7.36
CA CYS A 91 19.05 -14.14 7.40
C CYS A 91 17.65 -13.78 6.88
N ARG A 92 16.93 -14.69 6.21
CA ARG A 92 15.54 -14.44 5.78
C ARG A 92 14.59 -14.26 6.97
N SER A 93 14.93 -14.79 8.14
CA SER A 93 14.10 -14.69 9.35
C SER A 93 14.85 -14.06 10.52
N CYS A 94 15.96 -13.37 10.26
CA CYS A 94 16.75 -12.76 11.33
C CYS A 94 16.07 -11.51 11.90
N ALA A 95 16.56 -11.03 13.03
CA ALA A 95 16.03 -9.83 13.67
C ALA A 95 16.04 -8.61 12.72
N CYS A 96 17.11 -8.41 11.94
CA CYS A 96 17.18 -7.30 10.97
C CYS A 96 16.12 -7.41 9.88
N SER A 97 15.99 -8.59 9.27
CA SER A 97 14.98 -8.82 8.23
C SER A 97 13.56 -8.64 8.77
N LYS A 98 13.28 -9.15 9.98
CA LYS A 98 11.99 -8.94 10.68
C LYS A 98 11.70 -7.47 10.97
N ALA A 99 12.73 -6.70 11.32
CA ALA A 99 12.60 -5.28 11.57
C ALA A 99 12.55 -4.44 10.28
N GLY A 100 12.56 -5.07 9.11
CA GLY A 100 12.52 -4.37 7.82
C GLY A 100 13.77 -3.57 7.49
N ILE A 101 14.92 -3.94 8.07
CA ILE A 101 16.20 -3.24 7.89
C ILE A 101 17.26 -4.16 7.26
N SER A 102 18.20 -3.55 6.53
CA SER A 102 19.38 -4.24 6.00
C SER A 102 20.29 -4.72 7.13
N CYS A 103 20.87 -5.91 6.99
CA CYS A 103 22.04 -6.29 7.80
C CYS A 103 23.24 -5.40 7.45
N ASN A 104 24.02 -5.02 8.47
CA ASN A 104 25.21 -4.19 8.37
C ASN A 104 26.47 -4.98 8.79
N GLU A 105 27.64 -4.34 8.79
CA GLU A 105 28.92 -4.94 9.18
C GLU A 105 28.96 -5.47 10.63
N SER A 106 28.09 -4.97 11.50
CA SER A 106 27.97 -5.46 12.89
C SER A 106 27.23 -6.80 12.99
N CYS A 107 26.59 -7.25 11.90
CA CYS A 107 25.85 -8.51 11.84
C CYS A 107 26.79 -9.71 11.66
N GLY A 108 26.51 -10.82 12.35
CA GLY A 108 27.33 -12.03 12.27
C GLY A 108 27.28 -12.79 10.94
N CYS A 109 26.40 -12.40 10.02
CA CYS A 109 26.18 -13.10 8.75
C CYS A 109 27.29 -12.85 7.71
N GLY A 110 28.03 -11.75 7.83
CA GLY A 110 29.08 -11.36 6.88
C GLY A 110 28.58 -11.28 5.43
N ASP A 111 29.48 -11.59 4.49
CA ASP A 111 29.25 -11.46 3.04
C ASP A 111 28.22 -12.46 2.49
N GLY A 112 28.00 -13.58 3.19
CA GLY A 112 26.99 -14.59 2.86
C GLY A 112 25.58 -14.22 3.31
N CYS A 113 25.28 -12.92 3.50
CA CYS A 113 24.01 -12.47 4.06
C CYS A 113 22.82 -12.83 3.16
N GLY A 114 21.93 -13.64 3.70
CA GLY A 114 20.65 -13.99 3.08
C GLY A 114 19.54 -12.94 3.16
N ASN A 115 19.80 -11.79 3.80
CA ASN A 115 18.78 -10.76 3.95
C ASN A 115 18.63 -10.04 2.60
N ARG A 116 17.53 -10.26 1.91
CA ARG A 116 17.25 -9.62 0.62
C ARG A 116 17.26 -8.10 0.70
N ILE A 117 16.90 -7.52 1.84
CA ILE A 117 16.94 -6.08 2.08
C ILE A 117 18.37 -5.54 1.97
N THR A 118 19.39 -6.32 2.35
CA THR A 118 20.80 -5.94 2.20
C THR A 118 21.25 -5.94 0.73
N ARG A 119 20.65 -6.77 -0.12
CA ARG A 119 20.96 -6.83 -1.56
C ARG A 119 20.27 -5.73 -2.36
N MET A 120 19.22 -5.13 -1.80
CA MET A 120 18.44 -4.07 -2.42
C MET A 120 19.16 -2.73 -2.24
N ASN A 121 19.28 -1.96 -3.32
CA ASN A 121 19.75 -0.58 -3.18
C ASN A 121 18.61 0.32 -2.70
N MET A 122 18.48 0.42 -1.37
CA MET A 122 17.44 1.22 -0.71
C MET A 122 17.46 2.68 -1.15
N ASN A 123 18.63 3.24 -1.46
CA ASN A 123 18.74 4.63 -1.90
C ASN A 123 18.25 4.83 -3.34
N ASP A 124 18.40 3.82 -4.21
CA ASP A 124 17.88 3.92 -5.57
C ASP A 124 16.35 3.93 -5.56
N LEU A 125 15.75 3.07 -4.74
CA LEU A 125 14.29 2.91 -4.63
C LEU A 125 13.60 3.99 -3.81
N PHE A 126 14.20 4.43 -2.71
CA PHE A 126 13.55 5.33 -1.74
C PHE A 126 14.28 6.66 -1.57
N GLY A 127 15.40 6.91 -2.26
CA GLY A 127 16.25 8.07 -1.99
C GLY A 127 16.93 7.99 -0.62
N ARG A 128 17.52 9.07 -0.14
CA ARG A 128 18.11 9.15 1.21
C ARG A 128 17.09 9.76 2.16
N ASN A 129 17.03 9.28 3.40
CA ASN A 129 16.33 10.01 4.46
C ASN A 129 17.04 11.33 4.73
N ALA A 130 16.26 12.37 5.04
CA ALA A 130 16.78 13.71 5.31
C ALA A 130 17.72 13.73 6.53
N ASP A 131 17.47 12.86 7.50
CA ASP A 131 18.26 12.66 8.72
C ASP A 131 19.41 11.64 8.56
N GLY A 132 19.53 11.01 7.38
CA GLY A 132 20.51 9.97 7.09
C GLY A 132 20.24 8.62 7.77
N THR A 133 19.07 8.42 8.38
CA THR A 133 18.70 7.13 8.97
C THR A 133 18.46 6.07 7.89
N ALA A 134 18.55 4.81 8.29
CA ALA A 134 18.23 3.71 7.41
C ALA A 134 16.70 3.59 7.24
N HIS A 135 16.26 3.40 6.00
CA HIS A 135 14.88 3.06 5.68
C HIS A 135 14.43 1.81 6.44
N LYS A 136 13.25 1.90 7.07
CA LYS A 136 12.55 0.78 7.70
C LYS A 136 11.40 0.37 6.79
N LEU A 137 11.49 -0.82 6.20
CA LEU A 137 10.44 -1.35 5.33
C LEU A 137 9.21 -1.79 6.13
N HIS A 138 8.04 -1.55 5.55
CA HIS A 138 6.78 -2.02 6.09
C HIS A 138 6.75 -3.56 6.15
N PRO A 139 6.27 -4.18 7.26
CA PRO A 139 6.32 -5.63 7.44
C PRO A 139 5.68 -6.43 6.29
N CYS A 140 4.61 -5.90 5.69
CA CYS A 140 3.98 -6.54 4.53
C CYS A 140 4.95 -6.67 3.35
N PHE A 141 5.65 -5.59 3.02
CA PHE A 141 6.61 -5.59 1.92
C PHE A 141 7.82 -6.47 2.25
N VAL A 142 8.29 -6.47 3.49
CA VAL A 142 9.34 -7.39 3.96
C VAL A 142 8.96 -8.85 3.70
N THR A 143 7.75 -9.25 4.11
CA THR A 143 7.24 -10.61 3.88
C THR A 143 7.17 -10.91 2.38
N GLN A 144 6.72 -9.95 1.58
CA GLN A 144 6.67 -10.09 0.13
C GLN A 144 8.07 -10.31 -0.48
N LEU A 145 9.06 -9.51 -0.10
CA LEU A 145 10.44 -9.68 -0.55
C LEU A 145 10.98 -11.06 -0.17
N GLN A 146 10.71 -11.55 1.04
CA GLN A 146 11.17 -12.86 1.49
C GLN A 146 10.55 -14.04 0.72
N LYS A 147 9.28 -13.90 0.29
CA LYS A 147 8.55 -14.92 -0.49
C LYS A 147 8.91 -14.90 -1.98
N MET A 148 9.41 -13.78 -2.48
CA MET A 148 9.73 -13.59 -3.90
C MET A 148 10.84 -14.54 -4.40
N PRO A 149 10.68 -15.16 -5.60
CA PRO A 149 11.76 -15.86 -6.29
C PRO A 149 12.96 -14.96 -6.58
N ASP A 150 14.16 -15.54 -6.73
CA ASP A 150 15.37 -14.75 -6.98
C ASP A 150 15.31 -14.01 -8.32
N GLU A 151 14.84 -14.66 -9.39
CA GLU A 151 14.75 -14.03 -10.72
C GLU A 151 13.79 -12.83 -10.71
N THR A 152 12.72 -12.94 -9.92
CA THR A 152 11.72 -11.90 -9.72
C THR A 152 12.28 -10.74 -8.90
N PHE A 153 13.03 -11.05 -7.83
CA PHE A 153 13.66 -10.05 -6.98
C PHE A 153 14.65 -9.16 -7.74
N GLU A 154 15.46 -9.74 -8.62
CA GLU A 154 16.42 -8.99 -9.45
C GLU A 154 15.76 -8.03 -10.46
N ARG A 155 14.44 -8.15 -10.69
CA ARG A 155 13.66 -7.27 -11.56
C ARG A 155 12.96 -6.14 -10.81
N LEU A 156 13.16 -6.05 -9.49
CA LEU A 156 12.62 -4.95 -8.70
C LEU A 156 13.37 -3.66 -9.01
N THR A 157 12.70 -2.80 -9.78
CA THR A 157 13.15 -1.44 -10.09
C THR A 157 12.18 -0.42 -9.51
N LEU A 158 12.64 0.83 -9.39
CA LEU A 158 11.79 1.96 -9.01
C LEU A 158 10.55 2.04 -9.89
N ASP A 159 10.72 1.98 -11.22
CA ASP A 159 9.61 2.08 -12.17
C ASP A 159 8.60 0.95 -12.03
N ASN A 160 9.06 -0.29 -11.80
CA ASN A 160 8.18 -1.44 -11.68
C ASN A 160 7.34 -1.37 -10.39
N LEU A 161 7.98 -1.05 -9.25
CA LEU A 161 7.27 -0.85 -7.99
C LEU A 161 6.31 0.34 -8.08
N PHE A 162 6.76 1.44 -8.69
CA PHE A 162 5.94 2.65 -8.85
C PHE A 162 4.69 2.38 -9.69
N ARG A 163 4.85 1.79 -10.87
CA ARG A 163 3.72 1.49 -11.77
C ARG A 163 2.69 0.61 -11.05
N TYR A 164 3.18 -0.35 -10.27
CA TYR A 164 2.34 -1.24 -9.50
C TYR A 164 1.57 -0.51 -8.39
N LEU A 165 2.24 0.29 -7.57
CA LEU A 165 1.59 1.07 -6.50
C LEU A 165 0.58 2.09 -7.06
N LYS A 166 0.95 2.78 -8.15
CA LYS A 166 0.09 3.79 -8.83
C LYS A 166 -1.17 3.13 -9.39
N ARG A 167 -1.07 1.95 -10.01
CA ARG A 167 -2.20 1.25 -10.61
C ARG A 167 -3.29 0.90 -9.58
N GLU A 168 -2.87 0.47 -8.40
CA GLU A 168 -3.79 0.07 -7.33
C GLU A 168 -4.28 1.26 -6.49
N LEU A 169 -3.74 2.46 -6.73
CA LEU A 169 -4.14 3.69 -6.03
C LEU A 169 -5.53 4.10 -6.53
N ARG A 170 -6.55 3.92 -5.69
CA ARG A 170 -7.94 4.27 -6.04
C ARG A 170 -8.16 5.78 -5.92
N PRO A 171 -8.97 6.41 -6.79
CA PRO A 171 -9.26 7.84 -6.73
C PRO A 171 -9.79 8.29 -5.36
N GLY A 172 -10.72 7.52 -4.77
CA GLY A 172 -11.30 7.85 -3.46
C GLY A 172 -10.33 7.75 -2.28
N LEU A 173 -9.11 7.24 -2.46
CA LEU A 173 -8.14 7.12 -1.37
C LEU A 173 -7.64 8.49 -0.89
N ALA A 174 -7.48 9.44 -1.82
CA ALA A 174 -7.05 10.80 -1.53
C ALA A 174 -8.06 11.59 -0.69
N GLU A 175 -9.32 11.17 -0.63
CA GLU A 175 -10.31 11.78 0.25
C GLU A 175 -10.03 11.49 1.74
N PHE A 176 -9.31 10.39 2.03
CA PHE A 176 -9.06 9.91 3.39
C PHE A 176 -7.60 10.05 3.83
N ASN A 177 -6.69 10.46 2.95
CA ASN A 177 -5.27 10.62 3.26
C ASN A 177 -4.70 11.86 2.56
N GLU A 178 -4.34 12.86 3.34
CA GLU A 178 -3.84 14.16 2.86
C GLU A 178 -2.51 14.04 2.12
N ASP A 179 -1.61 13.16 2.55
CA ASP A 179 -0.31 12.96 1.88
C ASP A 179 -0.47 12.33 0.50
N ILE A 180 -1.36 11.34 0.37
CA ILE A 180 -1.69 10.72 -0.92
C ILE A 180 -2.36 11.75 -1.83
N LYS A 181 -3.27 12.58 -1.30
CA LYS A 181 -3.90 13.66 -2.05
C LYS A 181 -2.87 14.65 -2.58
N ASN A 182 -2.03 15.19 -1.69
CA ASN A 182 -0.97 16.14 -2.04
C ASN A 182 -0.03 15.53 -3.10
N TRP A 183 0.32 14.25 -2.95
CA TRP A 183 1.12 13.54 -3.93
C TRP A 183 0.44 13.40 -5.29
N GLN A 184 -0.85 13.06 -5.32
CA GLN A 184 -1.63 12.97 -6.57
C GLN A 184 -1.67 14.32 -7.30
N GLU A 185 -1.94 15.41 -6.57
CA GLU A 185 -1.93 16.76 -7.14
C GLU A 185 -0.57 17.11 -7.75
N MET A 186 0.53 16.85 -7.04
CA MET A 186 1.89 17.07 -7.57
C MET A 186 2.22 16.19 -8.79
N TRP A 187 1.68 14.98 -8.83
CA TRP A 187 1.87 14.04 -9.94
C TRP A 187 1.09 14.48 -11.18
N ASP A 188 -0.16 14.90 -11.02
CA ASP A 188 -1.01 15.39 -12.09
C ASP A 188 -0.47 16.70 -12.69
N GLU A 189 -0.01 17.63 -11.83
CA GLU A 189 0.71 18.83 -12.27
C GLU A 189 1.96 18.48 -13.08
N PHE A 190 2.71 17.46 -12.65
CA PHE A 190 3.88 16.98 -13.37
C PHE A 190 3.49 16.39 -14.74
N GLU A 191 2.44 15.57 -14.82
CA GLU A 191 1.97 14.98 -16.08
C GLU A 191 1.50 16.08 -17.05
N ALA A 192 0.70 17.03 -16.59
CA ALA A 192 0.24 18.18 -17.37
C ALA A 192 1.40 19.07 -17.86
N MET A 193 2.42 19.27 -17.03
CA MET A 193 3.62 20.01 -17.43
C MET A 193 4.47 19.23 -18.43
N SER A 194 4.55 17.90 -18.28
CA SER A 194 5.43 17.07 -19.09
C SER A 194 4.98 16.91 -20.54
N SER A 195 3.69 17.07 -20.83
CA SER A 195 3.15 16.98 -22.19
C SER A 195 3.61 18.14 -23.09
N ASP A 196 3.76 19.33 -22.51
CA ASP A 196 3.94 20.58 -23.26
C ASP A 196 5.38 21.10 -23.21
N TYR A 197 6.24 20.48 -22.41
CA TYR A 197 7.55 21.02 -22.09
C TYR A 197 8.65 20.59 -23.06
N THR A 198 9.23 21.55 -23.78
CA THR A 198 10.39 21.37 -24.67
C THR A 198 11.74 21.75 -24.02
N GLY A 199 11.77 22.00 -22.71
CA GLY A 199 12.95 22.51 -22.01
C GLY A 199 13.91 21.41 -21.50
N ASP A 200 14.52 21.64 -20.34
CA ASP A 200 15.52 20.75 -19.74
C ASP A 200 14.94 19.39 -19.31
N GLN A 201 15.15 18.37 -20.14
CA GLN A 201 14.73 16.99 -19.92
C GLN A 201 15.33 16.38 -18.64
N LEU A 202 16.51 16.84 -18.20
CA LEU A 202 17.17 16.32 -17.01
C LEU A 202 16.41 16.72 -15.73
N LEU A 203 15.92 17.97 -15.68
CA LEU A 203 15.12 18.46 -14.56
C LEU A 203 13.79 17.69 -14.43
N LEU A 204 13.10 17.47 -15.56
CA LEU A 204 11.88 16.67 -15.59
C LEU A 204 12.11 15.23 -15.12
N SER A 205 13.20 14.60 -15.59
CA SER A 205 13.53 13.23 -15.18
C SER A 205 13.81 13.13 -13.67
N SER A 206 14.49 14.14 -13.11
CA SER A 206 14.80 14.20 -11.68
C SER A 206 13.53 14.39 -10.84
N ARG A 207 12.63 15.29 -11.27
CA ARG A 207 11.33 15.51 -10.61
C ARG A 207 10.45 14.27 -10.65
N LYS A 208 10.38 13.59 -11.80
CA LYS A 208 9.66 12.31 -11.96
C LYS A 208 10.14 11.28 -10.95
N VAL A 209 11.45 11.05 -10.89
CA VAL A 209 12.06 10.06 -9.99
C VAL A 209 11.73 10.37 -8.53
N GLU A 210 11.74 11.63 -8.13
CA GLU A 210 11.40 11.98 -6.75
C GLU A 210 9.94 11.73 -6.43
N LEU A 211 9.00 12.09 -7.32
CA LEU A 211 7.59 11.79 -7.12
C LEU A 211 7.33 10.27 -7.07
N GLN A 212 8.04 9.48 -7.87
CA GLN A 212 7.95 8.02 -7.79
C GLN A 212 8.40 7.50 -6.42
N ARG A 213 9.53 8.01 -5.92
CA ARG A 213 10.06 7.67 -4.60
C ARG A 213 9.09 8.06 -3.48
N MET A 214 8.45 9.22 -3.58
CA MET A 214 7.45 9.66 -2.60
C MET A 214 6.32 8.65 -2.46
N LEU A 215 5.74 8.18 -3.57
CA LEU A 215 4.69 7.15 -3.53
C LEU A 215 5.19 5.85 -2.90
N LEU A 216 6.40 5.41 -3.25
CA LEU A 216 7.02 4.23 -2.66
C LEU A 216 7.25 4.38 -1.15
N ARG A 217 7.66 5.57 -0.69
CA ARG A 217 7.84 5.83 0.75
C ARG A 217 6.52 5.68 1.51
N MET A 218 5.46 6.33 1.03
CA MET A 218 4.12 6.25 1.63
C MET A 218 3.56 4.81 1.62
N GLY A 219 3.81 4.05 0.55
CA GLY A 219 3.25 2.71 0.42
C GLY A 219 4.06 1.61 1.13
N LEU A 220 5.39 1.72 1.17
CA LEU A 220 6.28 0.58 1.48
C LEU A 220 7.18 0.77 2.68
N LEU A 221 7.27 1.98 3.26
CA LEU A 221 8.06 2.22 4.47
C LEU A 221 7.15 2.22 5.71
N SER A 222 7.75 1.91 6.85
CA SER A 222 7.11 2.14 8.15
C SER A 222 7.31 3.59 8.55
N SER A 223 6.22 4.34 8.67
CA SER A 223 6.20 5.62 9.37
C SER A 223 6.01 5.40 10.87
N GLU A 224 6.64 6.24 11.70
CA GLU A 224 6.39 6.29 13.15
C GLU A 224 5.05 6.98 13.45
N ASP A 225 4.72 7.96 12.62
CA ASP A 225 3.41 8.58 12.58
C ASP A 225 2.54 7.65 11.75
N CYS A 226 1.68 6.87 12.40
CA CYS A 226 0.90 5.81 11.76
C CYS A 226 0.06 6.38 10.59
N ASP A 227 0.62 6.34 9.37
CA ASP A 227 -0.06 6.78 8.16
C ASP A 227 -1.36 6.01 8.06
N LEU A 228 -2.47 6.69 7.76
CA LEU A 228 -3.78 6.03 7.70
C LEU A 228 -3.79 4.86 6.70
N TYR A 229 -2.91 4.91 5.69
CA TYR A 229 -2.84 3.93 4.62
C TYR A 229 -1.42 3.48 4.30
N PHE A 230 -1.31 2.21 3.91
CA PHE A 230 -0.08 1.60 3.42
C PHE A 230 -0.39 0.63 2.27
N PHE A 231 0.63 0.21 1.54
CA PHE A 231 0.45 -0.78 0.48
C PHE A 231 0.65 -2.22 1.00
N SER A 232 -0.41 -3.03 0.95
CA SER A 232 -0.41 -4.41 1.42
C SER A 232 -0.38 -5.42 0.27
N PHE A 233 0.72 -6.15 0.15
CA PHE A 233 0.88 -7.35 -0.70
C PHE A 233 0.23 -8.61 -0.13
N CYS A 234 -0.19 -8.62 1.13
CA CYS A 234 -0.76 -9.81 1.74
C CYS A 234 -2.23 -10.03 1.35
N ARG A 235 -2.95 -8.96 0.99
CA ARG A 235 -4.41 -8.94 1.04
C ARG A 235 -5.10 -9.02 -0.31
N GLY A 236 -4.39 -8.82 -1.42
CA GLY A 236 -4.99 -8.81 -2.75
C GLY A 236 -5.18 -10.20 -3.36
N GLY A 237 -5.94 -11.09 -2.71
CA GLY A 237 -6.72 -12.20 -3.32
C GLY A 237 -6.02 -13.29 -4.16
N GLY A 238 -4.82 -13.06 -4.68
CA GLY A 238 -4.03 -13.98 -5.48
C GLY A 238 -2.98 -14.60 -4.59
N GLY A 239 -3.37 -15.61 -3.82
CA GLY A 239 -2.37 -16.51 -3.25
C GLY A 239 -1.43 -16.94 -4.38
N TRP A 240 -0.12 -16.90 -4.15
CA TRP A 240 0.92 -17.29 -5.12
C TRP A 240 0.75 -18.73 -5.67
N GLY A 241 -0.15 -19.53 -5.10
CA GLY A 241 -0.53 -20.86 -5.58
C GLY A 241 -1.93 -20.98 -6.22
N GLY A 242 -2.68 -19.87 -6.31
CA GLY A 242 -3.98 -19.81 -6.96
C GLY A 242 -3.83 -19.36 -8.40
N LEU A 243 -3.19 -20.18 -9.23
CA LEU A 243 -3.35 -20.10 -10.69
C LEU A 243 -4.81 -20.40 -11.02
N GLY A 244 -5.69 -19.41 -10.85
CA GLY A 244 -6.89 -19.31 -11.66
C GLY A 244 -6.41 -19.19 -13.09
N ALA A 245 -6.41 -20.31 -13.81
CA ALA A 245 -6.13 -20.46 -15.22
C ALA A 245 -7.21 -19.75 -16.08
N GLY A 246 -7.42 -18.46 -15.83
CA GLY A 246 -8.37 -17.60 -16.53
C GLY A 246 -7.64 -16.72 -17.53
N ARG A 247 -7.46 -17.25 -18.74
CA ARG A 247 -7.19 -16.58 -20.02
C ARG A 247 -6.84 -15.08 -19.96
N LEU A 248 -5.57 -14.72 -20.18
CA LEU A 248 -5.21 -13.46 -20.82
C LEU A 248 -3.94 -13.69 -21.68
N GLY A 249 -4.03 -13.35 -22.95
CA GLY A 249 -3.04 -13.67 -23.99
C GLY A 249 -1.96 -12.61 -24.21
N ASP A 250 -1.63 -11.80 -23.20
CA ASP A 250 -0.63 -10.74 -23.30
C ASP A 250 0.59 -11.05 -22.42
N LEU A 251 1.71 -11.43 -23.05
CA LEU A 251 2.96 -11.85 -22.41
C LEU A 251 3.57 -10.79 -21.47
N ASP A 252 3.24 -9.51 -21.63
CA ASP A 252 3.75 -8.44 -20.77
C ASP A 252 2.99 -8.33 -19.44
N ILE A 253 1.75 -8.85 -19.38
CA ILE A 253 0.93 -8.88 -18.15
C ILE A 253 1.39 -10.03 -17.23
N GLU A 254 1.89 -11.14 -17.79
CA GLU A 254 2.39 -12.26 -17.02
C GLU A 254 3.56 -11.86 -16.11
N LEU A 255 4.44 -10.97 -16.57
CA LEU A 255 5.54 -10.51 -15.73
C LEU A 255 5.02 -9.69 -14.54
N GLU A 256 4.11 -8.75 -14.76
CA GLU A 256 3.60 -7.89 -13.69
C GLU A 256 2.77 -8.66 -12.65
N GLN A 257 1.93 -9.60 -13.09
CA GLN A 257 1.13 -10.44 -12.18
C GLN A 257 2.01 -11.46 -11.42
N LEU A 258 3.04 -12.00 -12.07
CA LEU A 258 3.94 -12.98 -11.47
C LEU A 258 5.03 -12.34 -10.59
N VAL A 259 5.29 -11.02 -10.72
CA VAL A 259 6.38 -10.36 -9.99
C VAL A 259 5.97 -9.83 -8.63
N LEU A 260 4.75 -9.32 -8.45
CA LEU A 260 4.35 -8.64 -7.20
C LEU A 260 3.13 -9.24 -6.50
N GLY A 261 2.47 -10.25 -7.07
CA GLY A 261 1.24 -10.80 -6.51
C GLY A 261 0.10 -9.79 -6.60
N GLY A 262 -1.05 -10.06 -5.96
CA GLY A 262 -2.12 -9.07 -5.81
C GLY A 262 -1.97 -8.33 -4.49
N GLY A 263 -1.75 -7.03 -4.56
CA GLY A 263 -1.65 -6.13 -3.42
C GLY A 263 -2.61 -4.96 -3.61
N ARG A 264 -2.89 -4.24 -2.52
CA ARG A 264 -3.74 -3.04 -2.56
C ARG A 264 -3.41 -2.10 -1.41
N TRP A 265 -3.83 -0.85 -1.54
CA TRP A 265 -3.79 0.10 -0.44
C TRP A 265 -4.78 -0.31 0.65
N GLU A 266 -4.31 -0.37 1.90
CA GLU A 266 -5.06 -0.80 3.08
C GLU A 266 -4.98 0.27 4.16
N GLN A 267 -6.03 0.35 4.96
CA GLN A 267 -6.00 1.15 6.19
C GLN A 267 -5.19 0.42 7.27
N VAL A 268 -4.36 1.15 8.01
CA VAL A 268 -3.53 0.59 9.10
C VAL A 268 -4.40 0.01 10.21
N ASP A 269 -5.56 0.60 10.49
CA ASP A 269 -6.46 0.14 11.56
C ASP A 269 -7.12 -1.22 11.27
N SER A 270 -7.24 -1.55 9.98
CA SER A 270 -8.00 -2.67 9.46
C SER A 270 -7.14 -3.91 9.17
N THR A 271 -5.82 -3.80 9.33
CA THR A 271 -4.86 -4.87 9.08
C THR A 271 -3.83 -4.93 10.20
N TRP A 272 -3.58 -6.11 10.75
CA TRP A 272 -2.47 -6.34 11.69
C TRP A 272 -1.55 -7.45 11.15
N HIS A 273 -0.32 -7.53 11.63
CA HIS A 273 0.59 -8.62 11.26
C HIS A 273 0.66 -9.61 12.40
N CYS A 274 0.41 -10.88 12.11
CA CYS A 274 0.59 -11.88 13.14
C CYS A 274 2.09 -12.03 13.44
N PRO A 275 2.50 -11.89 14.71
CA PRO A 275 3.92 -12.03 15.10
C PRO A 275 4.45 -13.44 14.88
N ILE A 276 3.57 -14.44 14.86
CA ILE A 276 3.89 -15.86 14.70
C ILE A 276 3.88 -16.25 13.21
N CYS A 277 2.74 -16.09 12.51
CA CYS A 277 2.62 -16.39 11.07
C CYS A 277 3.47 -15.45 10.19
N ARG A 278 3.64 -14.19 10.61
CA ARG A 278 4.23 -13.09 9.82
C ARG A 278 3.48 -12.76 8.54
N GLU A 279 2.19 -13.01 8.58
CA GLU A 279 1.26 -12.66 7.51
C GLU A 279 0.41 -11.49 7.98
N CYS A 280 0.04 -10.63 7.04
CA CYS A 280 -0.94 -9.61 7.30
C CYS A 280 -2.30 -10.29 7.40
N ASN A 281 -3.04 -9.89 8.41
CA ASN A 281 -4.25 -10.48 8.87
C ASN A 281 -5.27 -9.35 9.01
N ASP A 282 -6.54 -9.64 8.74
CA ASP A 282 -7.65 -8.75 9.13
C ASP A 282 -7.56 -8.48 10.62
N TRP A 283 -7.94 -7.29 11.10
CA TRP A 283 -8.05 -7.01 12.54
C TRP A 283 -8.94 -8.02 13.30
N ARG A 284 -9.77 -8.79 12.59
CA ARG A 284 -10.59 -9.89 13.10
C ARG A 284 -9.91 -11.26 13.10
N ASP A 285 -8.74 -11.41 12.49
CA ASP A 285 -7.98 -12.66 12.51
C ASP A 285 -7.16 -12.76 13.81
N TRP A 286 -6.88 -13.96 14.28
CA TRP A 286 -6.00 -14.24 15.42
C TRP A 286 -5.15 -15.48 15.16
N HIS A 287 -4.02 -15.62 15.87
CA HIS A 287 -3.16 -16.80 15.72
C HIS A 287 -3.58 -17.91 16.67
N CYS A 288 -4.06 -19.02 16.11
CA CYS A 288 -4.43 -20.16 16.92
C CYS A 288 -3.19 -20.93 17.37
N ALA A 289 -2.92 -20.89 18.68
CA ALA A 289 -1.78 -21.58 19.30
C ALA A 289 -1.80 -23.10 19.08
N THR A 290 -2.99 -23.70 18.96
CA THR A 290 -3.14 -25.15 18.78
C THR A 290 -2.84 -25.59 17.35
N CYS A 291 -3.42 -24.92 16.34
CA CYS A 291 -3.19 -25.29 14.94
C CYS A 291 -1.96 -24.62 14.34
N ASN A 292 -1.37 -23.66 15.08
CA ASN A 292 -0.25 -22.83 14.68
C ASN A 292 -0.48 -22.10 13.34
N LYS A 293 -1.72 -21.62 13.14
CA LYS A 293 -2.14 -20.88 11.95
C LYS A 293 -3.02 -19.69 12.34
N CYS A 294 -2.93 -18.64 11.55
CA CYS A 294 -3.82 -17.49 11.62
C CYS A 294 -5.20 -17.87 11.09
N THR A 295 -6.24 -17.55 11.85
CA THR A 295 -7.62 -17.95 11.57
C THR A 295 -8.55 -16.76 11.73
N TYR A 296 -9.51 -16.62 10.82
CA TYR A 296 -10.53 -15.58 10.85
C TYR A 296 -11.60 -15.85 11.90
N GLY A 297 -11.94 -14.82 12.69
CA GLY A 297 -13.05 -14.83 13.64
C GLY A 297 -12.67 -14.12 14.93
N SER A 298 -13.62 -13.49 15.61
CA SER A 298 -13.33 -12.77 16.84
C SER A 298 -12.66 -13.68 17.87
N SER A 299 -11.41 -13.38 18.23
CA SER A 299 -10.88 -13.81 19.52
C SER A 299 -11.75 -13.10 20.55
N LYS A 300 -12.75 -13.78 21.10
CA LYS A 300 -13.44 -13.22 22.26
C LYS A 300 -12.42 -13.21 23.39
N SER A 301 -11.77 -12.06 23.60
CA SER A 301 -11.01 -11.82 24.81
C SER A 301 -11.95 -12.05 25.99
N LYS A 302 -11.41 -12.54 27.10
CA LYS A 302 -12.21 -12.76 28.32
C LYS A 302 -12.76 -11.44 28.90
N ASP A 303 -12.22 -10.31 28.45
CA ASP A 303 -12.42 -9.01 29.09
C ASP A 303 -13.69 -8.26 28.67
N TYR A 304 -14.34 -8.64 27.57
CA TYR A 304 -15.65 -8.05 27.23
C TYR A 304 -16.83 -8.63 28.02
N ALA A 305 -16.61 -9.68 28.83
CA ALA A 305 -17.66 -10.29 29.66
C ALA A 305 -17.86 -9.61 31.03
N HIS A 306 -17.09 -8.55 31.36
CA HIS A 306 -17.20 -7.88 32.66
C HIS A 306 -17.92 -6.52 32.67
N ASN A 307 -18.47 -6.07 31.54
CA ASN A 307 -19.29 -4.84 31.48
C ASN A 307 -20.80 -5.08 31.29
N GLU A 308 -21.28 -6.32 31.44
CA GLU A 308 -22.67 -6.55 31.83
C GLU A 308 -22.79 -6.33 33.35
N LEU A 309 -22.90 -5.04 33.70
CA LEU A 309 -23.26 -4.58 35.04
C LEU A 309 -24.59 -5.23 35.46
N THR A 310 -24.53 -6.11 36.46
CA THR A 310 -25.64 -6.33 37.36
C THR A 310 -26.07 -4.99 37.94
N PHE A 311 -27.32 -4.64 37.64
CA PHE A 311 -28.01 -3.43 38.08
C PHE A 311 -28.30 -3.49 39.58
N GLU A 312 -27.32 -3.17 40.42
CA GLU A 312 -27.58 -2.78 41.81
C GLU A 312 -26.82 -1.49 42.13
N GLY A 313 -27.60 -0.44 42.39
CA GLY A 313 -27.15 0.94 42.42
C GLY A 313 -26.09 1.24 43.47
N ARG A 314 -24.99 1.85 43.01
CA ARG A 314 -24.27 2.92 43.69
C ARG A 314 -23.41 3.66 42.65
N LEU A 315 -23.80 4.90 42.36
CA LEU A 315 -23.00 5.82 41.54
C LEU A 315 -21.64 6.03 42.21
N ILE A 316 -20.57 5.62 41.53
CA ILE A 316 -19.26 6.25 41.68
C ILE A 316 -19.02 7.00 40.36
N ILE A 317 -19.07 8.32 40.43
CA ILE A 317 -18.73 9.17 39.28
C ILE A 317 -17.21 9.19 39.20
N GLY A 318 -16.65 8.55 38.18
CA GLY A 318 -15.23 8.59 37.84
C GLY A 318 -15.03 9.09 36.40
N ASP A 319 -14.48 10.30 36.28
CA ASP A 319 -13.65 10.93 35.24
C ASP A 319 -13.83 10.68 33.73
N THR A 320 -14.87 9.97 33.28
CA THR A 320 -15.20 9.85 31.83
C THR A 320 -16.16 10.94 31.34
N PHE A 321 -16.62 11.83 32.21
CA PHE A 321 -17.57 12.91 31.87
C PHE A 321 -16.92 14.13 31.15
N LEU A 322 -15.59 14.15 31.01
CA LEU A 322 -14.88 15.28 30.39
C LEU A 322 -14.69 15.16 28.87
N GLN A 323 -14.94 14.01 28.25
CA GLN A 323 -14.85 13.89 26.78
C GLN A 323 -16.17 14.18 26.05
N GLN A 324 -17.33 13.87 26.62
CA GLN A 324 -18.62 14.19 25.99
C GLN A 324 -18.95 15.70 26.02
N ASN A 325 -18.37 16.47 26.94
CA ASN A 325 -18.55 17.92 26.99
C ASN A 325 -17.76 18.69 25.91
N ARG A 326 -16.76 18.09 25.24
CA ARG A 326 -16.03 18.75 24.14
C ARG A 326 -16.82 18.78 22.84
N LEU A 327 -17.68 17.78 22.59
CA LEU A 327 -18.57 17.78 21.44
C LEU A 327 -19.73 18.77 21.61
N ALA A 328 -20.21 18.98 22.83
CA ALA A 328 -21.25 19.97 23.13
C ALA A 328 -20.75 21.42 22.98
N SER A 329 -19.49 21.72 23.36
CA SER A 329 -18.91 23.05 23.18
C SER A 329 -18.62 23.40 21.72
N GLY A 330 -18.27 22.41 20.88
CA GLY A 330 -18.07 22.63 19.44
C GLY A 330 -19.37 22.87 18.68
N LEU A 331 -20.47 22.23 19.11
CA LEU A 331 -21.79 22.46 18.50
C LEU A 331 -22.33 23.85 18.81
N GLN A 332 -22.04 24.39 20.01
CA GLN A 332 -22.51 25.71 20.40
C GLN A 332 -21.79 26.83 19.62
N SER A 333 -20.47 26.72 19.37
CA SER A 333 -19.76 27.73 18.57
C SER A 333 -20.25 27.76 17.11
N TYR A 334 -20.61 26.60 16.57
CA TYR A 334 -21.16 26.50 15.22
C TYR A 334 -22.56 27.13 15.09
N LEU A 335 -23.40 26.98 16.12
CA LEU A 335 -24.73 27.61 16.18
C LEU A 335 -24.65 29.12 16.40
N ASP A 336 -23.68 29.58 17.20
CA ASP A 336 -23.45 31.01 17.42
C ASP A 336 -22.98 31.70 16.12
N ASP A 337 -22.09 31.08 15.33
CA ASP A 337 -21.65 31.60 14.02
C ASP A 337 -22.78 31.64 12.99
N LEU A 338 -23.65 30.63 12.95
CA LEU A 338 -24.84 30.61 12.10
C LEU A 338 -25.82 31.74 12.44
N SER A 339 -25.95 32.08 13.72
CA SER A 339 -26.85 33.15 14.16
C SER A 339 -26.38 34.54 13.72
N VAL A 340 -25.07 34.79 13.71
CA VAL A 340 -24.46 36.04 13.23
C VAL A 340 -24.63 36.18 11.73
N TRP A 341 -24.49 35.09 10.98
CA TRP A 341 -24.68 35.10 9.52
C TRP A 341 -26.13 35.41 9.13
N TYR A 342 -27.11 34.79 9.80
CA TYR A 342 -28.53 35.07 9.56
C TYR A 342 -28.94 36.50 9.96
N ALA A 343 -28.39 37.05 11.04
CA ALA A 343 -28.64 38.43 11.44
C ALA A 343 -28.09 39.45 10.41
N GLY A 344 -26.92 39.16 9.82
CA GLY A 344 -26.34 39.99 8.75
C GLY A 344 -27.15 39.99 7.47
N VAL A 345 -27.69 38.83 7.06
CA VAL A 345 -28.53 38.71 5.86
C VAL A 345 -29.86 39.43 6.03
N LEU A 346 -30.48 39.37 7.22
CA LEU A 346 -31.75 40.04 7.49
C LEU A 346 -31.63 41.57 7.58
N LEU A 347 -30.49 42.10 8.02
CA LEU A 347 -30.22 43.55 8.03
C LEU A 347 -29.86 44.11 6.65
N SER A 348 -29.55 43.25 5.68
CA SER A 348 -29.21 43.64 4.30
C SER A 348 -30.42 43.70 3.37
N LEU A 349 -31.59 43.23 3.84
CA LEU A 349 -32.82 43.06 3.07
C LEU A 349 -33.99 43.94 3.54
N GLY A 350 -33.75 44.87 4.47
CA GLY A 350 -34.68 45.94 4.87
C GLY A 350 -34.00 47.29 4.71
#